data_AF-A0A350NS35-F1
#
_entry.id   AF-A0A350NS35-F1
#
_cell.length_a   1.000
_cell.length_b   1.000
_cell.length_c   1.000
_cell.angle_alpha   90.00
_cell.angle_beta   90.00
_cell.angle_gamma   90.00
#
_symmetry.space_group_name_H-M   'P 1'
#
loop_
_entity.id
_entity.type
_entity.pdbx_description
1 polymer ?
#
loop_
_entity_poly.entity_id
_entity_poly.type
_entity_poly.pdbx_seq_one_letter_code
_entity_poly.pdbx_strand_id
1 'polypeptide(L)'
;MFWIIPAVVIPIIIFIALILLRGFFTVPQSQAKVLERLGKFKRVAFGGLNVRIPFLDVFRIVGHINRPEHRKECGLYCIDLREQIFDVHKQQVISKDNINLEVDTIIYYKVIQPEKAAYGITDLPKAIEQLALTNIRNEFGRMDLDEALGSRTQINSHLKGVLEEATSQWGVDILRVEVQELVPPSDLKDTMQKQMIAERERRAKVLYAQAEKEALILMAEGAKEQAVLEAEAQKTRDVLKAEAEKQRLLLESEAKRDQLIMLAEGKRQANLLESEGEKAARINLAEAEAASIYKELNSQAEGYAQISEALNAQQGND
;
A
#
# COMPACT_ATOMS: atom_id res chain seq x y z
N MET A 1 6.96 -10.84 99.37
CA MET A 1 7.94 -10.37 98.36
C MET A 1 7.73 -11.01 96.98
N PHE A 2 7.46 -12.33 96.90
CA PHE A 2 7.28 -13.08 95.64
C PHE A 2 6.16 -12.59 94.71
N TRP A 3 5.08 -11.99 95.24
CA TRP A 3 3.95 -11.48 94.45
C TRP A 3 4.14 -10.04 93.94
N ILE A 4 5.10 -9.29 94.49
CA ILE A 4 5.34 -7.88 94.14
C ILE A 4 6.09 -7.80 92.81
N ILE A 5 7.02 -8.72 92.58
CA ILE A 5 7.81 -8.81 91.34
C ILE A 5 6.91 -9.02 90.10
N PRO A 6 6.02 -10.04 90.04
CA PRO A 6 5.12 -10.19 88.90
C PRO A 6 4.11 -9.04 88.77
N ALA A 7 3.63 -8.47 89.88
CA ALA A 7 2.69 -7.35 89.85
C ALA A 7 3.28 -6.08 89.21
N VAL A 8 4.61 -5.86 89.29
CA VAL A 8 5.29 -4.72 88.67
C VAL A 8 5.84 -5.05 87.28
N VAL A 9 6.33 -6.27 87.07
CA VAL A 9 6.96 -6.67 85.79
C VAL A 9 5.92 -6.82 84.68
N ILE A 10 4.76 -7.41 84.96
CA ILE A 10 3.69 -7.61 83.98
C ILE A 10 3.21 -6.29 83.33
N PRO A 11 2.87 -5.22 84.07
CA PRO A 11 2.42 -3.96 83.45
C PRO A 11 3.54 -3.28 82.66
N ILE A 12 4.81 -3.41 83.06
CA ILE A 12 5.95 -2.89 82.28
C ILE A 12 6.07 -3.61 80.94
N ILE A 13 5.94 -4.94 80.93
CA ILE A 13 5.95 -5.74 79.69
C ILE A 13 4.76 -5.34 78.80
N ILE A 14 3.55 -5.21 79.36
CA ILE A 14 2.37 -4.77 78.60
C ILE A 14 2.59 -3.36 78.02
N PHE A 15 3.16 -2.44 78.80
CA PHE A 15 3.47 -1.08 78.35
C PHE A 15 4.49 -1.08 77.19
N ILE A 16 5.56 -1.87 77.30
CA ILE A 16 6.56 -2.04 76.23
C ILE A 16 5.92 -2.67 74.98
N ALA A 17 5.07 -3.69 75.16
CA ALA A 17 4.37 -4.35 74.06
C ALA A 17 3.43 -3.38 73.32
N LEU A 18 2.69 -2.53 74.05
CA LEU A 18 1.84 -1.49 73.48
C LEU A 18 2.65 -0.46 72.69
N ILE A 19 3.82 -0.06 73.18
CA ILE A 19 4.73 0.84 72.45
C ILE A 19 5.16 0.16 71.15
N LEU A 20 5.66 -1.07 71.20
CA LEU A 20 6.11 -1.80 70.00
C LEU A 20 4.98 -1.99 68.98
N LEU A 21 3.78 -2.33 69.43
CA LEU A 21 2.59 -2.44 68.57
C LEU A 21 2.23 -1.11 67.89
N ARG A 22 2.42 0.02 68.57
CA ARG A 22 2.22 1.36 68.00
C ARG A 22 3.29 1.76 66.97
N GLY A 23 4.36 0.97 66.86
CA GLY A 23 5.40 1.10 65.86
C GLY A 23 5.00 0.59 64.48
N PHE A 24 3.96 -0.24 64.38
CA PHE A 24 3.46 -0.72 63.09
C PHE A 24 2.62 0.36 62.40
N PHE A 25 2.91 0.60 61.13
CA PHE A 25 2.11 1.48 60.28
C PHE A 25 2.10 0.95 58.85
N THR A 26 1.03 1.23 58.13
CA THR A 26 0.90 0.86 56.71
C THR A 26 1.09 2.09 55.84
N VAL A 27 1.71 1.89 54.68
CA VAL A 27 1.81 2.88 53.62
C VAL A 27 1.02 2.37 52.41
N PRO A 28 0.11 3.16 51.84
CA PRO A 28 -0.58 2.79 50.61
C PRO A 28 0.39 2.52 49.45
N GLN A 29 -0.08 1.78 48.45
CA GLN A 29 0.72 1.55 47.24
C GLN A 29 0.99 2.87 46.52
N SER A 30 2.15 2.96 45.85
CA SER A 30 2.60 4.15 45.12
C SER A 30 2.73 5.41 45.98
N GLN A 31 2.89 5.26 47.30
CA GLN A 31 3.26 6.32 48.22
C GLN A 31 4.54 5.95 48.97
N ALA A 32 5.31 6.96 49.35
CA ALA A 32 6.48 6.81 50.19
C ALA A 32 6.45 7.77 51.38
N LYS A 33 6.88 7.30 52.56
CA LYS A 33 7.12 8.14 53.74
C LYS A 33 8.61 8.18 54.06
N VAL A 34 9.14 9.34 54.39
CA VAL A 34 10.55 9.51 54.77
C VAL A 34 10.67 9.50 56.29
N LEU A 35 11.50 8.61 56.82
CA LEU A 35 11.75 8.49 58.26
C LEU A 35 13.08 9.11 58.64
N GLU A 36 13.03 9.93 59.68
CA GLU A 36 14.18 10.52 60.33
C GLU A 36 14.34 9.92 61.73
N ARG A 37 15.59 9.78 62.18
CA ARG A 37 15.94 9.43 63.55
C ARG A 37 16.83 10.52 64.11
N LEU A 38 16.38 11.18 65.18
CA LEU A 38 17.12 12.28 65.81
C LEU A 38 17.56 13.35 64.78
N GLY A 39 16.70 13.65 63.80
CA GLY A 39 16.95 14.64 62.75
C GLY A 39 17.84 14.17 61.59
N LYS A 40 18.35 12.93 61.60
CA LYS A 40 19.09 12.35 60.46
C LYS A 40 18.19 11.44 59.64
N PHE A 41 18.40 11.43 58.32
CA PHE A 41 17.75 10.45 57.44
C PHE A 41 18.09 9.03 57.89
N LYS A 42 17.05 8.17 57.96
CA LYS A 42 17.21 6.75 58.30
C LYS A 42 16.85 5.85 57.13
N ARG A 43 15.64 5.99 56.60
CA ARG A 43 15.11 5.17 55.51
C ARG A 43 13.84 5.74 54.90
N VAL A 44 13.52 5.28 53.70
CA VAL A 44 12.21 5.47 53.04
C VAL A 44 11.32 4.25 53.32
N ALA A 45 10.08 4.47 53.71
CA ALA A 45 9.04 3.45 53.82
C ALA A 45 8.15 3.48 52.57
N PHE A 46 8.24 2.42 51.77
CA PHE A 46 7.41 2.20 50.59
C PHE A 46 6.11 1.46 50.96
N GLY A 47 5.24 1.24 49.97
CA GLY A 47 3.95 0.57 50.14
C GLY A 47 4.06 -0.77 50.87
N GLY A 48 3.13 -1.01 51.80
CA GLY A 48 3.07 -2.20 52.63
C GLY A 48 3.21 -1.93 54.13
N LEU A 49 3.40 -3.00 54.90
CA LEU A 49 3.55 -2.94 56.34
C LEU A 49 4.98 -2.52 56.70
N ASN A 50 5.09 -1.42 57.45
CA ASN A 50 6.35 -0.85 57.90
C ASN A 50 6.38 -0.73 59.42
N VAL A 51 7.59 -0.77 59.98
CA VAL A 51 7.83 -0.65 61.42
C VAL A 51 8.70 0.57 61.71
N ARG A 52 8.30 1.40 62.66
CA ARG A 52 9.12 2.49 63.19
C ARG A 52 9.32 2.29 64.68
N ILE A 53 10.44 2.77 65.21
CA ILE A 53 10.61 2.87 66.67
C ILE A 53 9.82 4.09 67.13
N PRO A 54 8.76 3.92 67.95
CA PRO A 54 8.01 5.05 68.47
C PRO A 54 8.93 6.01 69.24
N PHE A 55 8.62 7.31 69.20
CA PHE A 55 9.38 8.41 69.80
C PHE A 55 10.76 8.70 69.19
N LEU A 56 11.53 7.70 68.76
CA LEU A 56 12.85 7.91 68.13
C LEU A 56 12.76 8.22 66.64
N ASP A 57 11.89 7.50 65.93
CA ASP A 57 11.71 7.66 64.49
C ASP A 57 10.50 8.59 64.22
N VAL A 58 10.75 9.72 63.56
CA VAL A 58 9.78 10.78 63.21
C VAL A 58 9.58 10.81 61.69
N PHE A 59 8.36 11.10 61.24
CA PHE A 59 8.08 11.31 59.82
C PHE A 59 8.44 12.73 59.41
N ARG A 60 9.23 12.87 58.34
CA ARG A 60 9.54 14.18 57.76
C ARG A 60 8.31 14.77 57.08
N ILE A 61 8.16 16.09 57.17
CA ILE A 61 7.14 16.83 56.44
C ILE A 61 7.62 16.99 54.99
N VAL A 62 6.95 16.30 54.07
CA VAL A 62 7.31 16.20 52.64
C VAL A 62 6.17 16.64 51.73
N GLY A 63 5.06 17.15 52.29
CA GLY A 63 3.91 17.61 51.51
C GLY A 63 4.20 18.75 50.53
N HIS A 64 5.32 19.48 50.71
CA HIS A 64 5.77 20.53 49.77
C HIS A 64 6.19 19.98 48.40
N ILE A 65 6.54 18.69 48.33
CA ILE A 65 6.98 18.01 47.10
C ILE A 65 5.78 17.67 46.22
N ASN A 66 4.65 17.34 46.84
CA ASN A 66 3.43 17.02 46.11
C ASN A 66 2.73 18.31 45.67
N ARG A 67 2.09 18.24 44.50
CA ARG A 67 1.17 19.29 44.05
C ARG A 67 0.05 19.54 45.08
N PRO A 68 -0.50 20.78 45.14
CA PRO A 68 -1.56 21.13 46.09
C PRO A 68 -2.78 20.21 46.02
N GLU A 69 -3.12 19.74 44.82
CA GLU A 69 -4.22 18.79 44.55
C GLU A 69 -3.96 17.44 45.22
N HIS A 70 -2.81 16.82 44.95
CA HIS A 70 -2.40 15.53 45.52
C HIS A 70 -2.02 15.61 47.01
N ARG A 71 -1.71 16.80 47.52
CA ARG A 71 -1.46 17.03 48.96
C ARG A 71 -2.68 16.67 49.81
N LYS A 72 -3.90 16.78 49.27
CA LYS A 72 -5.13 16.38 49.98
C LYS A 72 -5.25 14.86 50.13
N GLU A 73 -4.77 14.10 49.15
CA GLU A 73 -4.84 12.63 49.15
C GLU A 73 -3.72 11.99 50.01
N CYS A 74 -2.49 12.49 49.87
CA CYS A 74 -1.32 11.94 50.58
C CYS A 74 -1.21 12.52 52.01
N GLY A 75 -1.60 13.78 52.20
CA GLY A 75 -1.31 14.53 53.43
C GLY A 75 0.14 15.02 53.48
N LEU A 76 0.59 15.44 54.67
CA LEU A 76 1.87 16.16 54.84
C LEU A 76 3.11 15.25 54.90
N TYR A 77 2.94 13.95 55.13
CA TYR A 77 4.02 13.04 55.50
C TYR A 77 4.32 11.96 54.46
N CYS A 78 3.69 12.02 53.28
CA CYS A 78 4.01 11.12 52.18
C CYS A 78 4.23 11.85 50.87
N ILE A 79 4.92 11.14 49.97
CA ILE A 79 5.25 11.54 48.61
C ILE A 79 4.48 10.60 47.69
N ASP A 80 3.78 11.17 46.72
CA ASP A 80 3.13 10.39 45.67
C ASP A 80 4.16 9.98 44.61
N LEU A 81 4.27 8.67 44.37
CA LEU A 81 5.20 8.09 43.41
C LEU A 81 4.54 7.86 42.03
N ARG A 82 3.24 8.13 41.92
CA ARG A 82 2.52 8.05 40.65
C ARG A 82 3.06 9.10 39.67
N GLU A 83 2.84 8.86 38.39
CA GLU A 83 3.06 9.85 37.34
C GLU A 83 2.16 11.06 37.59
N GLN A 84 2.78 12.23 37.58
CA GLN A 84 2.12 13.52 37.78
C GLN A 84 2.26 14.36 36.52
N ILE A 85 1.19 15.08 36.20
CA ILE A 85 1.14 16.04 35.11
C ILE A 85 1.45 17.41 35.69
N PHE A 86 2.33 18.17 35.04
CA PHE A 86 2.65 19.55 35.36
C PHE A 86 2.46 20.44 34.14
N ASP A 87 1.39 21.23 34.18
CA ASP A 87 1.17 22.32 33.23
C ASP A 87 2.09 23.52 33.58
N VAL A 88 2.91 23.92 32.61
CA VAL A 88 3.80 25.09 32.71
C VAL A 88 3.03 26.31 32.21
N HIS A 89 2.94 27.35 33.02
CA HIS A 89 2.25 28.58 32.63
C HIS A 89 2.73 29.08 31.26
N LYS A 90 1.75 29.49 30.42
CA LYS A 90 2.02 30.03 29.10
C LYS A 90 3.01 31.18 29.18
N GLN A 91 4.08 31.07 28.41
CA GLN A 91 5.18 32.01 28.44
C GLN A 91 5.39 32.62 27.06
N GLN A 92 5.54 33.95 27.03
CA GLN A 92 6.01 34.65 25.84
C GLN A 92 7.53 34.50 25.73
N VAL A 93 7.98 34.00 24.58
CA VAL A 93 9.38 33.86 24.19
C VAL A 93 9.61 34.57 22.87
N ILE A 94 10.85 34.96 22.60
CA ILE A 94 11.25 35.61 21.36
C ILE A 94 12.10 34.59 20.59
N SER A 95 11.73 34.29 19.35
CA SER A 95 12.50 33.42 18.47
C SER A 95 13.78 34.10 17.96
N LYS A 96 14.64 33.34 17.29
CA LYS A 96 15.84 33.88 16.63
C LYS A 96 15.52 34.93 15.56
N ASP A 97 14.36 34.82 14.91
CA ASP A 97 13.82 35.79 13.94
C ASP A 97 13.18 37.02 14.58
N ASN A 98 13.32 37.20 15.90
CA ASN A 98 12.71 38.30 16.66
C ASN A 98 11.17 38.29 16.59
N ILE A 99 10.56 37.10 16.55
CA ILE A 99 9.12 36.91 16.56
C ILE A 99 8.70 36.50 17.98
N ASN A 100 7.69 37.19 18.52
CA ASN A 100 7.08 36.81 19.79
C ASN A 100 6.26 35.54 19.59
N LEU A 101 6.46 34.53 20.43
CA LEU A 101 5.70 33.29 20.43
C LEU A 101 5.18 33.02 21.83
N GLU A 102 3.93 32.60 21.93
CA GLU A 102 3.37 32.06 23.16
C GLU A 102 3.51 30.54 23.12
N VAL A 103 4.20 30.00 24.12
CA VAL A 103 4.50 28.57 24.23
C VAL A 103 3.70 27.98 25.39
N ASP A 104 2.96 26.93 25.09
CA ASP A 104 2.22 26.12 26.05
C ASP A 104 2.87 24.74 26.16
N THR A 105 3.18 24.26 27.36
CA THR A 105 3.96 23.03 27.57
C THR A 105 3.52 22.28 28.81
N ILE A 106 3.36 20.97 28.66
CA ILE A 106 3.08 20.05 29.76
C ILE A 106 4.26 19.12 30.00
N ILE A 107 4.60 18.91 31.27
CA ILE A 107 5.67 18.04 31.72
C ILE A 107 5.06 16.90 32.54
N TYR A 108 5.45 15.67 32.21
CA TYR A 108 5.07 14.49 32.97
C TYR A 108 6.29 14.01 33.73
N TYR A 109 6.16 13.90 35.05
CA TYR A 109 7.25 13.52 35.93
C TYR A 109 6.78 12.53 36.99
N LYS A 110 7.72 11.76 37.53
CA LYS A 110 7.48 10.89 38.69
C LYS A 110 8.65 10.98 39.66
N VAL A 111 8.36 10.84 40.95
CA VAL A 111 9.42 10.74 41.96
C VAL A 111 9.90 9.29 42.05
N ILE A 112 11.16 9.04 41.70
CA ILE A 112 11.78 7.69 41.81
C ILE A 112 12.50 7.53 43.14
N GLN A 113 13.22 8.56 43.60
CA GLN A 113 14.05 8.51 44.79
C GLN A 113 13.50 9.51 45.84
N PRO A 114 12.59 9.08 46.73
CA PRO A 114 11.89 9.97 47.64
C PRO A 114 12.81 10.61 48.69
N GLU A 115 13.92 9.96 49.00
CA GLU A 115 14.98 10.52 49.84
C GLU A 115 15.56 11.78 49.20
N LYS A 116 16.05 11.70 47.97
CA LYS A 116 16.62 12.85 47.26
C LYS A 116 15.59 13.96 47.08
N ALA A 117 14.33 13.62 46.77
CA ALA A 117 13.27 14.63 46.63
C ALA A 117 13.02 15.37 47.95
N ALA A 118 13.08 14.67 49.09
CA ALA A 118 12.79 15.26 50.39
C ALA A 118 13.87 16.20 50.94
N TYR A 119 15.11 16.05 50.50
CA TYR A 119 16.25 16.86 50.95
C TYR A 119 16.87 17.73 49.85
N GLY A 120 16.61 17.41 48.58
CA GLY A 120 17.25 18.06 47.44
C GLY A 120 16.63 19.38 47.02
N ILE A 121 15.35 19.62 47.34
CA ILE A 121 14.66 20.86 46.96
C ILE A 121 13.53 21.23 47.94
N THR A 122 13.29 22.53 48.14
CA THR A 122 12.26 23.04 49.05
C THR A 122 10.86 23.04 48.46
N ASP A 123 10.73 23.28 47.15
CA ASP A 123 9.46 23.31 46.41
C ASP A 123 9.71 22.70 45.03
N LEU A 124 9.38 21.42 44.88
CA LEU A 124 9.69 20.66 43.67
C LEU A 124 8.89 21.17 42.46
N PRO A 125 7.55 21.32 42.52
CA PRO A 125 6.78 21.83 41.38
C PRO A 125 7.29 23.18 40.88
N LYS A 126 7.56 24.12 41.80
CA LYS A 126 8.07 25.45 41.44
C LYS A 126 9.47 25.40 40.83
N ALA A 127 10.34 24.52 41.31
CA ALA A 127 11.69 24.37 40.77
C ALA A 127 11.66 23.77 39.36
N ILE A 128 10.82 22.76 39.10
CA ILE A 128 10.59 22.20 37.76
C ILE A 128 10.07 23.28 36.82
N GLU A 129 9.10 24.08 37.26
CA GLU A 129 8.53 25.18 36.48
C GLU A 129 9.61 26.19 36.05
N GLN A 130 10.44 26.65 36.99
CA GLN A 130 11.50 27.62 36.70
C GLN A 130 12.57 27.06 35.75
N LEU A 131 12.94 25.79 35.91
CA LEU A 131 13.84 25.10 35.00
C LEU A 131 13.21 24.99 33.60
N ALA A 132 11.94 24.62 33.51
CA ALA A 132 11.22 24.54 32.26
C ALA A 132 11.18 25.89 31.54
N LEU A 133 10.78 26.96 32.24
CA LEU A 133 10.70 28.31 31.67
C LEU A 133 12.06 28.79 31.14
N THR A 134 13.14 28.51 31.87
CA THR A 134 14.50 28.89 31.46
C THR A 134 14.93 28.13 30.20
N ASN A 135 14.67 26.82 30.15
CA ASN A 135 15.07 25.99 29.02
C ASN A 135 14.20 26.23 27.77
N ILE A 136 12.89 26.42 27.95
CA ILE A 136 11.97 26.83 26.88
C ILE A 136 12.48 28.14 26.26
N ARG A 137 12.77 29.17 27.07
CA ARG A 137 13.29 30.44 26.55
C ARG A 137 14.59 30.26 25.75
N ASN A 138 15.51 29.45 26.25
CA ASN A 138 16.80 29.21 25.58
C ASN A 138 16.65 28.43 24.28
N GLU A 139 15.74 27.45 24.24
CA GLU A 139 15.51 26.61 23.07
C GLU A 139 14.87 27.41 21.93
N PHE A 140 13.75 28.06 22.21
CA PHE A 140 13.04 28.86 21.21
C PHE A 140 13.84 30.10 20.79
N GLY A 141 14.67 30.68 21.67
CA GLY A 141 15.54 31.79 21.32
C GLY A 141 16.67 31.45 20.34
N ARG A 142 16.96 30.16 20.11
CA ARG A 142 17.95 29.70 19.14
C ARG A 142 17.33 29.21 17.83
N MET A 143 16.02 28.98 17.80
CA MET A 143 15.28 28.45 16.66
C MET A 143 14.57 29.57 15.89
N ASP A 144 14.50 29.38 14.58
CA ASP A 144 13.68 30.20 13.70
C ASP A 144 12.19 29.76 13.80
N LEU A 145 11.24 30.58 13.37
CA LEU A 145 9.80 30.26 13.52
C LEU A 145 9.42 28.95 12.83
N ASP A 146 9.90 28.75 11.61
CA ASP A 146 9.61 27.55 10.82
C ASP A 146 10.19 26.28 11.46
N GLU A 147 11.40 26.38 12.05
CA GLU A 147 12.02 25.28 12.79
C GLU A 147 11.22 24.92 14.04
N ALA A 148 10.78 25.94 14.79
CA ALA A 148 9.97 25.78 15.99
C ALA A 148 8.63 25.10 15.69
N LEU A 149 7.97 25.46 14.57
CA LEU A 149 6.71 24.87 14.14
C LEU A 149 6.88 23.44 13.59
N GLY A 150 7.98 23.17 12.87
CA GLY A 150 8.23 21.88 12.22
C GLY A 150 8.86 20.81 13.11
N SER A 151 9.62 21.19 14.13
CA SER A 151 10.53 20.28 14.85
C SER A 151 10.07 19.92 16.27
N ARG A 152 8.75 19.81 16.49
CA ARG A 152 8.18 19.55 17.84
C ARG A 152 8.78 18.32 18.54
N THR A 153 9.00 17.22 17.82
CA THR A 153 9.59 16.00 18.39
C THR A 153 11.02 16.23 18.89
N GLN A 154 11.81 17.01 18.14
CA GLN A 154 13.17 17.35 18.51
C GLN A 154 13.20 18.26 19.75
N ILE A 155 12.33 19.27 19.78
CA ILE A 155 12.16 20.16 20.93
C ILE A 155 11.77 19.37 22.19
N ASN A 156 10.76 18.51 22.08
CA ASN A 156 10.31 17.66 23.20
C ASN A 156 11.44 16.76 23.72
N SER A 157 12.23 16.15 22.83
CA SER A 157 13.36 15.29 23.21
C SER A 157 14.49 16.07 23.87
N HIS A 158 14.82 17.26 23.35
CA HIS A 158 15.89 18.08 23.90
C HIS A 158 15.50 18.65 25.27
N LEU A 159 14.30 19.24 25.38
CA LEU A 159 13.76 19.73 26.65
C LEU A 159 13.67 18.62 27.71
N LYS A 160 13.24 17.40 27.32
CA LYS A 160 13.26 16.23 28.21
C LYS A 160 14.67 15.98 28.73
N GLY A 161 15.67 15.90 27.86
CA GLY A 161 17.06 15.60 28.23
C GLY A 161 17.63 16.63 29.22
N VAL A 162 17.46 17.92 28.93
CA VAL A 162 17.97 19.00 29.79
C VAL A 162 17.27 19.03 31.15
N LEU A 163 15.94 18.82 31.17
CA LEU A 163 15.19 18.78 32.42
C LEU A 163 15.51 17.54 33.25
N GLU A 164 15.68 16.38 32.63
CA GLU A 164 16.03 15.12 33.30
C GLU A 164 17.41 15.19 33.97
N GLU A 165 18.41 15.78 33.31
CA GLU A 165 19.74 15.98 33.89
C GLU A 165 19.71 16.80 35.19
N ALA A 166 18.95 17.91 35.18
CA ALA A 166 18.83 18.78 36.35
C ALA A 166 17.99 18.12 37.47
N THR A 167 16.88 17.49 37.12
CA THR A 167 15.90 16.95 38.09
C THR A 167 16.33 15.61 38.71
N SER A 168 17.25 14.89 38.07
CA SER A 168 17.87 13.67 38.60
C SER A 168 18.55 13.89 39.97
N GLN A 169 19.11 15.09 40.20
CA GLN A 169 19.69 15.47 41.50
C GLN A 169 18.66 15.48 42.63
N TRP A 170 17.40 15.75 42.29
CA TRP A 170 16.26 15.74 43.21
C TRP A 170 15.54 14.38 43.24
N GLY A 171 16.05 13.35 42.55
CA GLY A 171 15.41 12.04 42.54
C GLY A 171 14.10 11.98 41.75
N VAL A 172 13.91 12.92 40.83
CA VAL A 172 12.75 13.02 39.95
C VAL A 172 13.14 12.61 38.54
N ASP A 173 12.25 11.87 37.90
CA ASP A 173 12.41 11.41 36.53
C ASP A 173 11.38 12.10 35.63
N ILE A 174 11.85 12.67 34.52
CA ILE A 174 11.02 13.33 33.51
C ILE A 174 10.65 12.28 32.46
N LEU A 175 9.39 11.89 32.46
CA LEU A 175 8.87 10.86 31.57
C LEU A 175 8.72 11.40 30.15
N ARG A 176 8.09 12.57 30.02
CA ARG A 176 7.89 13.25 28.74
C ARG A 176 7.65 14.74 28.93
N VAL A 177 7.99 15.50 27.90
CA VAL A 177 7.70 16.92 27.75
C VAL A 177 6.93 17.08 26.45
N GLU A 178 5.80 17.77 26.50
CA GLU A 178 4.90 17.97 25.37
C GLU A 178 4.64 19.47 25.19
N VAL A 179 5.20 20.04 24.12
CA VAL A 179 4.80 21.37 23.65
C VAL A 179 3.42 21.24 22.98
N GLN A 180 2.38 21.77 23.64
CA GLN A 180 1.00 21.67 23.16
C GLN A 180 0.75 22.61 21.99
N GLU A 181 1.04 23.89 22.20
CA GLU A 181 0.72 24.95 21.26
C GLU A 181 1.85 25.97 21.16
N LEU A 182 2.05 26.46 19.95
CA LEU A 182 2.96 27.55 19.60
C LEU A 182 2.13 28.59 18.87
N VAL A 183 1.87 29.72 19.52
CA VAL A 183 0.99 30.77 18.98
C VAL A 183 1.84 31.99 18.59
N PRO A 184 2.02 32.27 17.28
CA PRO A 184 2.57 33.55 16.82
C PRO A 184 1.53 34.68 16.96
N PRO A 185 1.96 35.96 16.94
CA PRO A 185 1.05 37.09 16.94
C PRO A 185 0.09 37.03 15.75
N SER A 186 -1.14 37.52 15.96
CA SER A 186 -2.23 37.49 14.97
C SER A 186 -1.82 38.04 13.62
N ASP A 187 -1.10 39.16 13.61
CA ASP A 187 -0.76 39.90 12.40
C ASP A 187 0.17 39.08 11.48
N LEU A 188 1.09 38.33 12.09
CA LEU A 188 1.99 37.44 11.37
C LEU A 188 1.27 36.20 10.87
N LYS A 189 0.39 35.61 11.70
CA LYS A 189 -0.40 34.43 11.33
C LYS A 189 -1.20 34.65 10.05
N ASP A 190 -1.86 35.80 9.93
CA ASP A 190 -2.65 36.15 8.75
C ASP A 190 -1.77 36.33 7.51
N THR A 191 -0.59 36.92 7.69
CA THR A 191 0.37 37.16 6.61
C THR A 191 0.98 35.85 6.11
N MET A 192 1.39 34.97 7.03
CA MET A 192 1.88 33.62 6.73
C MET A 192 0.81 32.78 6.05
N GLN A 193 -0.44 32.86 6.50
CA GLN A 193 -1.54 32.14 5.86
C GLN A 193 -1.73 32.59 4.40
N LYS A 194 -1.71 33.91 4.14
CA LYS A 194 -1.77 34.46 2.78
C LYS A 194 -0.58 34.02 1.92
N GLN A 195 0.63 34.09 2.48
CA GLN A 195 1.86 33.66 1.80
C GLN A 195 1.83 32.16 1.49
N MET A 196 1.39 31.32 2.43
CA MET A 196 1.28 29.87 2.25
C MET A 196 0.24 29.52 1.19
N ILE A 197 -0.89 30.21 1.15
CA ILE A 197 -1.91 30.03 0.10
C ILE A 197 -1.31 30.40 -1.26
N ALA A 198 -0.68 31.57 -1.37
CA ALA A 198 -0.06 32.02 -2.63
C ALA A 198 1.04 31.06 -3.13
N GLU A 199 1.88 30.53 -2.23
CA GLU A 199 2.93 29.56 -2.58
C GLU A 199 2.32 28.21 -2.98
N ARG A 200 1.26 27.74 -2.30
CA ARG A 200 0.52 26.53 -2.68
C ARG A 200 -0.15 26.70 -4.05
N GLU A 201 -0.77 27.84 -4.33
CA GLU A 201 -1.37 28.14 -5.63
C GLU A 201 -0.31 28.19 -6.73
N ARG A 202 0.84 28.82 -6.48
CA ARG A 202 1.97 28.84 -7.41
C ARG A 202 2.45 27.41 -7.71
N ARG A 203 2.67 26.59 -6.68
CA ARG A 203 3.09 25.19 -6.84
C ARG A 203 2.05 24.37 -7.59
N ALA A 204 0.77 24.54 -7.27
CA ALA A 204 -0.32 23.89 -7.98
C ALA A 204 -0.31 24.26 -9.47
N LYS A 205 -0.18 25.55 -9.82
CA LYS A 205 -0.10 25.99 -11.21
C LYS A 205 1.09 25.38 -11.97
N VAL A 206 2.26 25.32 -11.35
CA VAL A 206 3.44 24.67 -11.96
C VAL A 206 3.19 23.18 -12.17
N LEU A 207 2.63 22.50 -11.17
CA LEU A 207 2.30 21.08 -11.28
C LEU A 207 1.25 20.81 -12.37
N TYR A 208 0.21 21.64 -12.47
CA TYR A 208 -0.80 21.55 -13.53
C TYR A 208 -0.20 21.78 -14.91
N ALA A 209 0.64 22.80 -15.09
CA ALA A 209 1.28 23.06 -16.38
C ALA A 209 2.21 21.90 -16.78
N GLN A 210 2.88 21.28 -15.80
CA GLN A 210 3.73 20.12 -16.03
C GLN A 210 2.92 18.87 -16.37
N ALA A 211 1.82 18.63 -15.66
CA ALA A 211 0.88 17.56 -15.96
C ALA A 211 0.24 17.73 -17.35
N GLU A 212 -0.12 18.95 -17.74
CA GLU A 212 -0.67 19.25 -19.08
C GLU A 212 0.36 18.98 -20.18
N LYS A 213 1.61 19.43 -19.98
CA LYS A 213 2.70 19.14 -20.90
C LYS A 213 2.93 17.62 -21.05
N GLU A 214 2.98 16.90 -19.93
CA GLU A 214 3.16 15.44 -19.93
C GLU A 214 2.00 14.73 -20.63
N ALA A 215 0.76 15.16 -20.38
CA ALA A 215 -0.42 14.63 -21.06
C ALA A 215 -0.38 14.86 -22.58
N LEU A 216 0.02 16.04 -23.03
CA LEU A 216 0.16 16.35 -24.46
C LEU A 216 1.25 15.51 -25.14
N ILE A 217 2.39 15.29 -24.47
CA ILE A 217 3.45 14.42 -24.98
C ILE A 217 2.92 12.99 -25.13
N LEU A 218 2.25 12.47 -24.10
CA LEU A 218 1.73 11.10 -24.09
C LEU A 218 0.64 10.90 -25.16
N MET A 219 -0.21 11.90 -25.39
CA MET A 219 -1.17 11.89 -26.50
C MET A 219 -0.50 11.92 -27.87
N ALA A 220 0.55 12.73 -28.05
CA ALA A 220 1.29 12.80 -29.32
C ALA A 220 2.06 11.50 -29.61
N GLU A 221 2.64 10.88 -28.58
CA GLU A 221 3.27 9.56 -28.66
C GLU A 221 2.25 8.48 -29.03
N GLY A 222 1.08 8.47 -28.36
CA GLY A 222 -0.01 7.56 -28.69
C GLY A 222 -0.54 7.74 -30.11
N ALA A 223 -0.67 8.98 -30.60
CA ALA A 223 -1.10 9.26 -31.97
C ALA A 223 -0.05 8.82 -33.01
N LYS A 224 1.24 9.01 -32.72
CA LYS A 224 2.33 8.52 -33.56
C LYS A 224 2.31 7.00 -33.63
N GLU A 225 2.18 6.33 -32.49
CA GLU A 225 2.13 4.87 -32.40
C GLU A 225 0.90 4.33 -33.13
N GLN A 226 -0.27 4.95 -32.95
CA GLN A 226 -1.48 4.62 -33.70
C GLN A 226 -1.28 4.75 -35.21
N ALA A 227 -0.69 5.86 -35.68
CA ALA A 227 -0.44 6.08 -37.11
C ALA A 227 0.52 5.03 -37.71
N VAL A 228 1.54 4.63 -36.96
CA VAL A 228 2.46 3.54 -37.37
C VAL A 228 1.72 2.21 -37.45
N LEU A 229 0.95 1.85 -36.42
CA LEU A 229 0.17 0.62 -36.39
C LEU A 229 -0.89 0.58 -37.50
N GLU A 230 -1.53 1.71 -37.81
CA GLU A 230 -2.47 1.81 -38.94
C GLU A 230 -1.76 1.63 -40.29
N ALA A 231 -0.59 2.24 -40.49
CA ALA A 231 0.20 2.07 -41.71
C ALA A 231 0.67 0.62 -41.89
N GLU A 232 1.11 -0.04 -40.81
CA GLU A 232 1.48 -1.46 -40.81
C GLU A 232 0.27 -2.36 -41.07
N ALA A 233 -0.87 -2.07 -40.42
CA ALA A 233 -2.12 -2.78 -40.66
C ALA A 233 -2.59 -2.63 -42.11
N GLN A 234 -2.49 -1.43 -42.69
CA GLN A 234 -2.87 -1.18 -44.08
C GLN A 234 -1.94 -1.91 -45.05
N LYS A 235 -0.62 -1.85 -44.84
CA LYS A 235 0.35 -2.63 -45.62
C LYS A 235 0.03 -4.12 -45.56
N THR A 236 -0.25 -4.65 -44.38
CA THR A 236 -0.60 -6.06 -44.18
C THR A 236 -1.91 -6.40 -44.90
N ARG A 237 -2.93 -5.55 -44.81
CA ARG A 237 -4.20 -5.71 -45.54
C ARG A 237 -3.99 -5.74 -47.05
N ASP A 238 -3.15 -4.86 -47.59
CA ASP A 238 -2.89 -4.78 -49.03
C ASP A 238 -2.10 -5.99 -49.53
N VAL A 239 -1.12 -6.48 -48.75
CA VAL A 239 -0.42 -7.75 -49.04
C VAL A 239 -1.40 -8.92 -49.04
N LEU A 240 -2.23 -9.06 -48.00
CA LEU A 240 -3.22 -10.14 -47.91
C LEU A 240 -4.24 -10.08 -49.05
N LYS A 241 -4.65 -8.88 -49.49
CA LYS A 241 -5.51 -8.71 -50.67
C LYS A 241 -4.82 -9.15 -51.96
N ALA A 242 -3.57 -8.73 -52.18
CA ALA A 242 -2.81 -9.12 -53.37
C ALA A 242 -2.57 -10.64 -53.40
N GLU A 243 -2.30 -11.27 -52.25
CA GLU A 243 -2.18 -12.72 -52.12
C GLU A 243 -3.52 -13.42 -52.42
N ALA A 244 -4.63 -12.91 -51.89
CA ALA A 244 -5.96 -13.44 -52.17
C ALA A 244 -6.33 -13.31 -53.67
N GLU A 245 -6.00 -12.19 -54.31
CA GLU A 245 -6.22 -12.00 -55.75
C GLU A 245 -5.36 -12.94 -56.59
N LYS A 246 -4.07 -13.11 -56.22
CA LYS A 246 -3.18 -14.08 -56.85
C LYS A 246 -3.72 -15.49 -56.73
N GLN A 247 -4.15 -15.89 -55.53
CA GLN A 247 -4.77 -17.21 -55.30
C GLN A 247 -6.05 -17.38 -56.12
N ARG A 248 -6.92 -16.37 -56.16
CA ARG A 248 -8.15 -16.40 -56.96
C ARG A 248 -7.85 -16.56 -58.45
N LEU A 249 -6.90 -15.80 -58.99
CA LEU A 249 -6.51 -15.88 -60.40
C LEU A 249 -5.91 -17.24 -60.75
N LEU A 250 -5.10 -17.81 -59.85
CA LEU A 250 -4.49 -19.12 -60.02
C LEU A 250 -5.56 -20.22 -60.06
N LEU A 251 -6.51 -20.19 -59.10
CA LEU A 251 -7.67 -21.09 -59.08
C LEU A 251 -8.56 -20.91 -60.33
N GLU A 252 -8.78 -19.68 -60.81
CA GLU A 252 -9.54 -19.44 -62.03
C GLU A 252 -8.80 -19.95 -63.28
N SER A 253 -7.48 -19.79 -63.34
CA SER A 253 -6.64 -20.31 -64.42
C SER A 253 -6.61 -21.84 -64.42
N GLU A 254 -6.52 -22.48 -63.26
CA GLU A 254 -6.64 -23.93 -63.11
C GLU A 254 -8.02 -24.40 -63.54
N ALA A 255 -9.09 -23.76 -63.06
CA ALA A 255 -10.46 -24.08 -63.47
C ALA A 255 -10.66 -23.94 -64.98
N LYS A 256 -10.15 -22.88 -65.62
CA LYS A 256 -10.19 -22.72 -67.09
C LYS A 256 -9.40 -23.80 -67.81
N ARG A 257 -8.22 -24.16 -67.30
CA ARG A 257 -7.41 -25.25 -67.87
C ARG A 257 -8.16 -26.57 -67.81
N ASP A 258 -8.75 -26.89 -66.67
CA ASP A 258 -9.49 -28.14 -66.47
C ASP A 258 -10.77 -28.17 -67.32
N GLN A 259 -11.47 -27.03 -67.47
CA GLN A 259 -12.58 -26.90 -68.42
C GLN A 259 -12.16 -27.16 -69.88
N LEU A 260 -11.02 -26.62 -70.31
CA LEU A 260 -10.49 -26.85 -71.66
C LEU A 260 -10.10 -28.32 -71.88
N ILE A 261 -9.51 -28.97 -70.88
CA ILE A 261 -9.20 -30.41 -70.92
C ILE A 261 -10.49 -31.21 -71.05
N MET A 262 -11.50 -30.96 -70.21
CA MET A 262 -12.79 -31.63 -70.30
C MET A 262 -13.47 -31.44 -71.66
N LEU A 263 -13.41 -30.24 -72.24
CA LEU A 263 -13.91 -29.97 -73.60
C LEU A 263 -13.12 -30.72 -74.67
N ALA A 264 -11.80 -30.79 -74.55
CA ALA A 264 -10.95 -31.51 -75.49
C ALA A 264 -11.16 -33.03 -75.40
N GLU A 265 -11.33 -33.57 -74.19
CA GLU A 265 -11.70 -34.97 -73.95
C GLU A 265 -13.08 -35.27 -74.50
N GLY A 266 -14.07 -34.41 -74.23
CA GLY A 266 -15.41 -34.53 -74.81
C GLY A 266 -15.40 -34.53 -76.34
N LYS A 267 -14.62 -33.66 -76.98
CA LYS A 267 -14.43 -33.65 -78.44
C LYS A 267 -13.73 -34.90 -78.95
N ARG A 268 -12.68 -35.38 -78.26
CA ARG A 268 -12.01 -36.65 -78.61
C ARG A 268 -12.98 -37.81 -78.56
N GLN A 269 -13.81 -37.87 -77.51
CA GLN A 269 -14.81 -38.91 -77.33
C GLN A 269 -15.90 -38.85 -78.40
N ALA A 270 -16.36 -37.64 -78.77
CA ALA A 270 -17.28 -37.44 -79.89
C ALA A 270 -16.69 -37.90 -81.23
N ASN A 271 -15.45 -37.52 -81.54
CA ASN A 271 -14.78 -37.92 -82.79
C ASN A 271 -14.52 -39.44 -82.85
N LEU A 272 -14.24 -40.09 -81.71
CA LEU A 272 -14.11 -41.54 -81.64
C LEU A 272 -15.46 -42.21 -81.96
N LEU A 273 -16.54 -41.75 -81.33
CA LEU A 273 -17.90 -42.25 -81.58
C LEU A 273 -18.32 -42.03 -83.04
N GLU A 274 -17.97 -40.90 -83.64
CA GLU A 274 -18.24 -40.60 -85.06
C GLU A 274 -17.43 -41.52 -85.99
N SER A 275 -16.14 -41.73 -85.71
CA SER A 275 -15.30 -42.65 -86.48
C SER A 275 -15.77 -44.11 -86.35
N GLU A 276 -16.23 -44.52 -85.18
CA GLU A 276 -16.88 -45.81 -84.96
C GLU A 276 -18.20 -45.92 -85.75
N GLY A 277 -19.00 -44.86 -85.77
CA GLY A 277 -20.21 -44.74 -86.59
C GLY A 277 -19.95 -44.84 -88.09
N GLU A 278 -18.93 -44.15 -88.62
CA GLU A 278 -18.53 -44.22 -90.03
C GLU A 278 -17.97 -45.59 -90.42
N LYS A 279 -17.21 -46.24 -89.52
CA LYS A 279 -16.74 -47.62 -89.75
C LYS A 279 -17.92 -48.58 -89.80
N ALA A 280 -18.87 -48.46 -88.89
CA ALA A 280 -20.09 -49.26 -88.90
C ALA A 280 -20.91 -49.02 -90.19
N ALA A 281 -21.04 -47.76 -90.63
CA ALA A 281 -21.74 -47.43 -91.86
C ALA A 281 -21.06 -48.01 -93.12
N ARG A 282 -19.72 -47.99 -93.20
CA ARG A 282 -18.97 -48.62 -94.31
C ARG A 282 -19.10 -50.13 -94.32
N ILE A 283 -19.12 -50.79 -93.16
CA ILE A 283 -19.37 -52.23 -93.06
C ILE A 283 -20.77 -52.55 -93.58
N ASN A 284 -21.79 -51.80 -93.16
CA ASN A 284 -23.17 -52.00 -93.63
C ASN A 284 -23.33 -51.79 -95.15
N LEU A 285 -22.62 -50.82 -95.73
CA LEU A 285 -22.63 -50.54 -97.17
C LEU A 285 -21.96 -51.67 -97.97
N ALA A 286 -20.84 -52.18 -97.49
CA ALA A 286 -20.16 -53.32 -98.11
C ALA A 286 -21.01 -54.61 -98.02
N GLU A 287 -21.75 -54.81 -96.92
CA GLU A 287 -22.72 -55.90 -96.80
C GLU A 287 -23.89 -55.75 -97.80
N ALA A 288 -24.38 -54.52 -98.02
CA ALA A 288 -25.42 -54.25 -99.00
C ALA A 288 -24.96 -54.47 -100.45
N GLU A 289 -23.73 -54.08 -100.79
CA GLU A 289 -23.12 -54.34 -102.11
C GLU A 289 -22.84 -55.84 -102.34
N ALA A 290 -22.41 -56.56 -101.30
CA ALA A 290 -22.27 -58.01 -101.40
C ALA A 290 -23.64 -58.67 -101.68
N ALA A 291 -24.71 -58.19 -101.04
CA ALA A 291 -26.06 -58.71 -101.26
C ALA A 291 -26.60 -58.42 -102.67
N SER A 292 -26.26 -57.29 -103.29
CA SER A 292 -26.69 -56.98 -104.66
C SER A 292 -25.96 -57.81 -105.72
N ILE A 293 -24.65 -58.05 -105.56
CA ILE A 293 -23.86 -58.90 -106.46
C ILE A 293 -24.39 -60.34 -106.44
N TYR A 294 -24.74 -60.87 -105.26
CA TYR A 294 -25.36 -62.19 -105.13
C TYR A 294 -26.70 -62.28 -105.88
N LYS A 295 -27.50 -61.20 -105.88
CA LYS A 295 -28.79 -61.15 -106.57
C LYS A 295 -28.65 -61.12 -108.09
N GLU A 296 -27.63 -60.45 -108.61
CA GLU A 296 -27.38 -60.30 -110.05
C GLU A 296 -26.76 -61.55 -110.68
N LEU A 297 -25.89 -62.26 -109.95
CA LEU A 297 -25.41 -63.59 -110.37
C LEU A 297 -26.56 -64.61 -110.47
N ASN A 298 -27.54 -64.52 -109.57
CA ASN A 298 -28.69 -65.43 -109.58
C ASN A 298 -29.64 -65.16 -110.75
N SER A 299 -29.86 -63.89 -111.13
CA SER A 299 -30.69 -63.55 -112.29
C SER A 299 -30.03 -63.92 -113.63
N GLN A 300 -28.70 -63.82 -113.73
CA GLN A 300 -27.97 -64.32 -114.90
C GLN A 300 -28.04 -65.84 -115.03
N ALA A 301 -27.98 -66.59 -113.92
CA ALA A 301 -28.15 -68.04 -113.92
C ALA A 301 -29.55 -68.46 -114.43
N GLU A 302 -30.60 -67.73 -114.04
CA GLU A 302 -31.97 -67.95 -114.55
C GLU A 302 -32.10 -67.61 -116.05
N GLY A 303 -31.39 -66.58 -116.53
CA GLY A 303 -31.33 -66.22 -117.95
C GLY A 303 -30.68 -67.28 -118.85
N TYR A 304 -29.60 -67.92 -118.39
CA TYR A 304 -28.97 -69.02 -119.12
C TYR A 304 -29.83 -70.30 -119.13
N ALA A 305 -30.62 -70.55 -118.08
CA ALA A 305 -31.55 -71.67 -118.04
C ALA A 305 -32.66 -71.55 -119.11
N GLN A 306 -33.26 -70.36 -119.25
CA GLN A 306 -34.31 -70.10 -120.24
C GLN A 306 -33.83 -70.17 -121.70
N ILE A 307 -32.56 -69.79 -121.97
CA ILE A 307 -31.96 -69.91 -123.31
C ILE A 307 -31.69 -71.39 -123.65
N SER A 308 -31.36 -72.24 -122.66
CA SER A 308 -31.19 -73.68 -122.88
C SER A 308 -32.52 -74.41 -123.16
N GLU A 309 -33.63 -73.95 -122.57
CA GLU A 309 -34.97 -74.49 -122.84
C GLU A 309 -35.48 -74.12 -124.25
N ALA A 310 -35.16 -72.93 -124.75
CA ALA A 310 -35.55 -72.48 -126.10
C ALA A 310 -34.73 -73.14 -127.23
N LEU A 311 -33.50 -73.58 -126.97
CA LEU A 311 -32.63 -74.26 -127.95
C LEU A 311 -32.93 -75.77 -128.12
N ASN A 312 -33.59 -76.42 -127.14
CA ASN A 312 -33.99 -77.83 -127.23
C ASN A 312 -35.33 -78.07 -127.95
N ALA A 313 -36.11 -77.03 -128.27
CA ALA A 313 -37.40 -77.16 -128.94
C ALA A 313 -37.33 -77.10 -130.49
N GLN A 314 -36.16 -76.82 -131.08
CA GLN A 314 -35.99 -76.64 -132.54
C GLN A 314 -35.18 -77.72 -133.27
N GLN A 315 -34.79 -78.82 -132.60
CA GLN A 315 -34.22 -80.00 -133.28
C GLN A 315 -34.79 -81.30 -132.69
N GLY A 316 -35.83 -81.82 -133.34
CA GLY A 316 -36.41 -83.12 -133.03
C GLY A 316 -37.65 -83.44 -133.85
N ASN A 317 -37.43 -84.02 -135.02
CA ASN A 317 -38.31 -84.97 -135.72
C ASN A 317 -39.59 -84.43 -136.41
N ASP A 318 -39.93 -84.84 -137.64
CA ASP A 318 -39.87 -86.18 -138.27
C ASP A 318 -40.48 -87.31 -137.42
#